data_AF-A0A2S5Y6X3-F1
#
_entry.id   AF-A0A2S5Y6X3-F1
#
_cell.length_a   1.000
_cell.length_b   1.000
_cell.length_c   1.000
_cell.angle_alpha   90.00
_cell.angle_beta   90.00
_cell.angle_gamma   90.00
#
_symmetry.space_group_name_H-M   'P 1'
#
loop_
_entity.id
_entity.type
_entity.pdbx_description
1 polymer ?
#
loop_
_entity_poly.entity_id
_entity_poly.type
_entity_poly.pdbx_seq_one_letter_code
_entity_poly.pdbx_strand_id
1 'polypeptide(L)'
;MVDVWVQNAQKWVNERYGKVPGFTPAPTDGKAGVDTIKALTRALQHELGITDLSDEFGPKTFSILTSKYPTVSSTTDNDGIRGIVQAALWCKGFSGMAIKDGKWTVWDSTTKTSVANFRANMGFSAEPIIFPKLFKSLLTTHSAVAVSGGSALVRSIQQSLNGRYAGRQDYSLVPCDGVYSGDVQEALIYAVQYEVGLADGTANGFLGSATKAGLQSEAAHLVQGSTDSSHYFVHLFQAALTFNKYYNGPYDGIFSAKIVEIVKSLQEAALLPQTGEADRKTWASVLVSTGDSERMDSAKAVDCITTITTENAKTLKAAGYAIVGRYLTNTPNVDDPTDKNIKPGELATIFANDLSVFPIFQEGGTESSFFTYEKGKIAAERAHNAALSYGFLPGTTIYFAVDFDASEDDVYSNIVPFFQGIKDKWAECPSLGQYKVGIYGVRNACSIVSEKGLASLSYVSDMSYTWRGNIGFTLPKNWAFDQIKEYPIGSGDGKINIDKNIVSGRDSGQKSVKVPQ
;
A
#
# COMPACT_ATOMS: atom_id res chain seq x y z
N MET A 1 9.48 0.47 27.61
CA MET A 1 10.62 0.90 28.44
C MET A 1 10.82 2.38 28.22
N VAL A 2 11.12 3.17 29.25
CA VAL A 2 11.38 4.61 29.14
C VAL A 2 12.83 4.82 28.75
N ASP A 3 13.11 5.55 27.67
CA ASP A 3 14.46 5.98 27.33
C ASP A 3 14.73 7.34 28.01
N VAL A 4 15.69 7.37 28.95
CA VAL A 4 16.04 8.55 29.73
C VAL A 4 16.56 9.69 28.86
N TRP A 5 17.26 9.37 27.76
CA TRP A 5 17.82 10.38 26.87
C TRP A 5 16.80 10.94 25.90
N VAL A 6 15.83 10.12 25.47
CA VAL A 6 14.63 10.64 24.80
C VAL A 6 13.85 11.55 25.76
N GLN A 7 13.69 11.16 27.03
CA GLN A 7 13.02 12.00 28.03
C GLN A 7 13.75 13.32 28.25
N ASN A 8 15.09 13.31 28.27
CA ASN A 8 15.89 14.54 28.38
C ASN A 8 15.75 15.43 27.14
N ALA A 9 15.68 14.85 25.95
CA ALA A 9 15.41 15.59 24.71
C ALA A 9 14.02 16.25 24.74
N GLN A 10 13.00 15.53 25.21
CA GLN A 10 11.63 16.04 25.40
C GLN A 10 11.60 17.19 26.42
N LYS A 11 12.31 17.05 27.55
CA LYS A 11 12.43 18.12 28.55
C LYS A 11 13.14 19.35 27.98
N TRP A 12 14.26 19.15 27.29
CA TRP A 12 15.03 20.24 26.70
C TRP A 12 14.21 21.07 25.70
N VAL A 13 13.50 20.42 24.77
CA VAL A 13 12.68 21.14 23.79
C VAL A 13 11.53 21.89 24.48
N ASN A 14 10.92 21.30 25.51
CA ASN A 14 9.85 21.94 26.28
C ASN A 14 10.34 23.14 27.10
N GLU A 15 11.50 23.04 27.74
CA GLU A 15 12.09 24.13 28.52
C GLU A 15 12.48 25.31 27.62
N ARG A 16 13.05 25.03 26.45
CA ARG A 16 13.51 26.07 25.51
C ARG A 16 12.36 26.75 24.77
N TYR A 17 11.37 26.00 24.31
CA TYR A 17 10.33 26.50 23.40
C TYR A 17 8.92 26.57 24.01
N GLY A 18 8.71 26.07 25.23
CA GLY A 18 7.38 25.98 25.85
C GLY A 18 6.65 27.31 26.06
N LYS A 19 7.34 28.45 25.93
CA LYS A 19 6.76 29.80 25.99
C LYS A 19 6.57 30.46 24.61
N VAL A 20 6.98 29.79 23.53
CA VAL A 20 6.81 30.29 22.17
C VAL A 20 5.33 30.20 21.78
N PRO A 21 4.69 31.29 21.31
CA PRO A 21 3.33 31.24 20.81
C PRO A 21 3.14 30.17 19.73
N GLY A 22 2.10 29.35 19.86
CA GLY A 22 1.82 28.25 18.91
C GLY A 22 2.62 26.97 19.14
N PHE A 23 3.55 26.93 20.10
CA PHE A 23 4.29 25.71 20.43
C PHE A 23 3.47 24.81 21.37
N THR A 24 3.31 23.53 21.02
CA THR A 24 2.78 22.53 21.97
C THR A 24 3.93 21.65 22.51
N PRO A 25 4.04 21.46 23.83
CA PRO A 25 5.06 20.60 24.43
C PRO A 25 5.01 19.15 23.96
N ALA A 26 6.18 18.51 23.87
CA ALA A 26 6.30 17.06 23.75
C ALA A 26 5.84 16.37 25.05
N PRO A 27 5.29 15.15 25.00
CA PRO A 27 5.16 14.31 26.20
C PRO A 27 6.54 14.06 26.79
N THR A 28 6.67 13.98 28.12
CA THR A 28 7.94 13.69 28.82
C THR A 28 8.00 12.23 29.28
N ASP A 29 7.61 11.32 28.41
CA ASP A 29 7.43 9.89 28.68
C ASP A 29 8.62 9.00 28.25
N GLY A 30 9.66 9.61 27.67
CA GLY A 30 10.84 8.92 27.13
C GLY A 30 10.54 7.99 25.96
N LYS A 31 9.45 8.24 25.22
CA LYS A 31 9.12 7.53 23.98
C LYS A 31 9.27 8.46 22.77
N ALA A 32 10.04 8.01 21.78
CA ALA A 32 10.28 8.76 20.54
C ALA A 32 9.07 8.69 19.57
N GLY A 33 7.91 9.13 20.04
CA GLY A 33 6.65 9.10 19.29
C GLY A 33 6.43 10.34 18.42
N VAL A 34 5.35 10.29 17.63
CA VAL A 34 4.93 11.36 16.71
C VAL A 34 4.86 12.72 17.41
N ASP A 35 4.33 12.79 18.63
CA ASP A 35 4.21 14.07 19.36
C ASP A 35 5.56 14.69 19.74
N THR A 36 6.58 13.86 19.98
CA THR A 36 7.95 14.37 20.20
C THR A 36 8.51 14.96 18.92
N ILE A 37 8.30 14.29 17.79
CA ILE A 37 8.73 14.78 16.47
C ILE A 37 8.01 16.08 16.10
N LYS A 38 6.69 16.18 16.34
CA LYS A 38 5.91 17.40 16.12
C LYS A 38 6.44 18.59 16.93
N ALA A 39 6.78 18.37 18.21
CA ALA A 39 7.41 19.40 19.03
C ALA A 39 8.76 19.86 18.44
N LEU A 40 9.63 18.93 18.01
CA LEU A 40 10.90 19.26 17.37
C LEU A 40 10.72 19.98 16.02
N THR A 41 9.71 19.62 15.23
CA THR A 41 9.34 20.31 13.99
C THR A 41 8.93 21.77 14.26
N ARG A 42 8.08 22.01 15.26
CA ARG A 42 7.67 23.37 15.64
C ARG A 42 8.84 24.19 16.20
N ALA A 43 9.74 23.56 16.97
CA ALA A 43 10.98 24.19 17.41
C ALA A 43 11.84 24.62 16.22
N LEU A 44 12.02 23.75 15.21
CA LEU A 44 12.75 24.10 13.98
C LEU A 44 12.08 25.27 13.25
N GLN A 45 10.76 25.23 13.07
CA GLN A 45 10.02 26.31 12.43
C GLN A 45 10.24 27.65 13.13
N HIS A 46 10.21 27.68 14.48
CA HIS A 46 10.54 28.88 15.25
C HIS A 46 11.96 29.37 14.98
N GLU A 47 12.96 28.49 15.01
CA GLU A 47 14.36 28.85 14.71
C GLU A 47 14.56 29.36 13.28
N LEU A 48 13.69 28.96 12.35
CA LEU A 48 13.67 29.47 10.97
C LEU A 48 12.96 30.83 10.84
N GLY A 49 12.32 31.33 11.90
CA GLY A 49 11.56 32.57 11.94
C GLY A 49 10.11 32.43 11.46
N ILE A 50 9.56 31.23 11.46
CA ILE A 50 8.14 30.98 11.17
C ILE A 50 7.33 31.22 12.44
N THR A 51 6.30 32.06 12.36
CA THR A 51 5.42 32.42 13.49
C THR A 51 4.20 31.51 13.59
N ASP A 52 3.59 31.18 12.45
CA ASP A 52 2.47 30.26 12.37
C ASP A 52 3.00 28.82 12.32
N LEU A 53 3.24 28.27 13.51
CA LEU A 53 3.79 26.93 13.68
C LEU A 53 2.77 25.87 13.28
N SER A 54 3.25 24.74 12.75
CA SER A 54 2.46 23.58 12.39
C SER A 54 3.16 22.28 12.79
N ASP A 55 2.39 21.20 12.86
CA ASP A 55 2.92 19.87 13.14
C ASP A 55 3.75 19.29 11.97
N GLU A 56 3.70 19.93 10.79
CA GLU A 56 4.23 19.39 9.55
C GLU A 56 5.54 20.04 9.10
N PHE A 57 6.50 19.20 8.70
CA PHE A 57 7.69 19.63 7.96
C PHE A 57 7.33 19.79 6.47
N GLY A 58 6.51 20.80 6.19
CA GLY A 58 5.99 21.10 4.86
C GLY A 58 6.93 21.95 3.97
N PRO A 59 6.47 22.32 2.77
CA PRO A 59 7.26 23.05 1.78
C PRO A 59 7.84 24.38 2.28
N LYS A 60 7.11 25.14 3.11
CA LYS A 60 7.58 26.40 3.70
C LYS A 60 8.81 26.20 4.58
N THR A 61 8.73 25.26 5.53
CA THR A 61 9.85 24.90 6.43
C THR A 61 11.05 24.43 5.62
N PHE A 62 10.82 23.58 4.62
CA PHE A 62 11.88 23.05 3.77
C PHE A 62 12.57 24.12 2.94
N SER A 63 11.81 25.02 2.31
CA SER A 63 12.35 26.13 1.52
C SER A 63 13.20 27.08 2.38
N ILE A 64 12.70 27.48 3.56
CA ILE A 64 13.44 28.40 4.44
C ILE A 64 14.69 27.72 5.00
N LEU A 65 14.61 26.44 5.42
CA LEU A 65 15.78 25.68 5.87
C LEU A 65 16.83 25.59 4.76
N THR A 66 16.41 25.25 3.54
CA THR A 66 17.32 25.12 2.39
C THR A 66 18.02 26.43 2.07
N SER A 67 17.30 27.56 2.15
CA SER A 67 17.86 28.89 1.88
C SER A 67 18.81 29.38 2.97
N LYS A 68 18.45 29.22 4.25
CA LYS A 68 19.25 29.75 5.37
C LYS A 68 20.37 28.80 5.82
N TYR A 69 20.11 27.51 5.78
CA TYR A 69 20.98 26.44 6.28
C TYR A 69 21.08 25.29 5.28
N PRO A 70 21.68 25.52 4.09
CA PRO A 70 21.88 24.46 3.10
C PRO A 70 22.77 23.31 3.64
N THR A 71 23.51 23.56 4.72
CA THR A 71 24.23 22.55 5.49
C THR A 71 24.22 22.92 6.98
N VAL A 72 23.83 21.97 7.82
CA VAL A 72 23.88 22.06 9.29
C VAL A 72 25.06 21.24 9.80
N SER A 73 25.88 21.82 10.67
CA SER A 73 27.09 21.21 11.24
C SER A 73 27.36 21.73 12.66
N SER A 74 28.49 21.32 13.25
CA SER A 74 28.94 21.88 14.54
C SER A 74 29.23 23.39 14.50
N THR A 75 29.37 23.98 13.31
CA THR A 75 29.67 25.41 13.11
C THR A 75 28.47 26.23 12.65
N THR A 76 27.28 25.61 12.47
CA THR A 76 26.04 26.36 12.24
C THR A 76 25.89 27.40 13.34
N ASP A 77 25.55 28.64 13.02
CA ASP A 77 25.51 29.76 13.99
C ASP A 77 24.31 29.69 14.94
N ASN A 78 23.16 29.19 14.48
CA ASN A 78 21.96 29.00 15.29
C ASN A 78 22.11 27.81 16.25
N ASP A 79 22.12 28.10 17.55
CA ASP A 79 22.30 27.12 18.63
C ASP A 79 21.08 26.20 18.81
N GLY A 80 19.87 26.73 18.62
CA GLY A 80 18.63 25.96 18.66
C GLY A 80 18.57 24.87 17.61
N ILE A 81 18.95 25.16 16.36
CA ILE A 81 19.04 24.16 15.28
C ILE A 81 20.01 23.04 15.66
N ARG A 82 21.18 23.38 16.22
CA ARG A 82 22.15 22.37 16.69
C ARG A 82 21.55 21.51 17.80
N GLY A 83 20.82 22.10 18.75
CA GLY A 83 20.15 21.38 19.83
C GLY A 83 19.01 20.47 19.33
N ILE A 84 18.22 20.92 18.36
CA ILE A 84 17.15 20.13 17.73
C ILE A 84 17.74 18.89 17.07
N VAL A 85 18.88 19.00 16.38
CA VAL A 85 19.56 17.83 15.82
C VAL A 85 19.97 16.85 16.92
N GLN A 86 20.58 17.31 18.01
CA GLN A 86 20.95 16.44 19.13
C GLN A 86 19.72 15.72 19.72
N ALA A 87 18.60 16.43 19.85
CA ALA A 87 17.37 15.90 20.42
C ALA A 87 16.76 14.84 19.49
N ALA A 88 16.74 15.12 18.20
CA ALA A 88 16.22 14.21 17.19
C ALA A 88 17.10 12.97 17.01
N LEU A 89 18.43 13.07 17.16
CA LEU A 89 19.33 11.92 17.15
C LEU A 89 18.95 10.90 18.23
N TRP A 90 18.70 11.34 19.46
CA TRP A 90 18.21 10.45 20.53
C TRP A 90 16.88 9.79 20.17
N CYS A 91 15.97 10.54 19.54
CA CYS A 91 14.70 10.00 19.06
C CYS A 91 14.86 8.95 17.94
N LYS A 92 15.97 9.00 17.17
CA LYS A 92 16.31 8.01 16.14
C LYS A 92 17.18 6.85 16.66
N GLY A 93 17.47 6.81 17.96
CA GLY A 93 18.34 5.78 18.55
C GLY A 93 19.85 6.05 18.37
N PHE A 94 20.24 7.27 18.03
CA PHE A 94 21.64 7.70 17.98
C PHE A 94 21.97 8.59 19.19
N SER A 95 23.22 8.60 19.62
CA SER A 95 23.62 9.49 20.72
C SER A 95 23.70 10.94 20.25
N GLY A 96 22.80 11.78 20.76
CA GLY A 96 22.81 13.21 20.47
C GLY A 96 24.02 13.96 21.03
N MET A 97 24.64 13.46 22.10
CA MET A 97 25.86 14.02 22.73
C MET A 97 26.50 13.00 23.66
N ALA A 98 27.68 13.31 24.21
CA ALA A 98 28.28 12.53 25.28
C ALA A 98 27.38 12.52 26.53
N ILE A 99 27.14 11.34 27.11
CA ILE A 99 26.34 11.17 28.32
C ILE A 99 26.93 11.96 29.50
N LYS A 100 28.25 11.98 29.58
CA LYS A 100 29.02 12.74 30.55
C LYS A 100 29.59 13.98 29.86
N ASP A 101 29.43 15.15 30.48
CA ASP A 101 29.97 16.44 30.05
C ASP A 101 29.40 16.99 28.72
N GLY A 102 28.51 16.25 28.05
CA GLY A 102 27.79 16.71 26.86
C GLY A 102 26.88 17.90 27.17
N LYS A 103 26.75 18.79 26.19
CA LYS A 103 25.93 20.00 26.30
C LYS A 103 24.98 20.10 25.13
N TRP A 104 23.72 20.40 25.42
CA TRP A 104 22.77 20.85 24.41
C TRP A 104 23.33 22.05 23.65
N THR A 105 23.01 22.11 22.36
CA THR A 105 23.46 23.11 21.38
C THR A 105 24.96 23.11 21.06
N VAL A 106 25.76 22.20 21.63
CA VAL A 106 27.20 22.06 21.36
C VAL A 106 27.49 20.66 20.82
N TRP A 107 27.89 20.56 19.55
CA TRP A 107 28.21 19.28 18.92
C TRP A 107 29.61 18.81 19.31
N ASP A 108 29.67 17.91 20.29
CA ASP A 108 30.88 17.20 20.66
C ASP A 108 31.26 16.11 19.64
N SER A 109 32.29 15.32 19.93
CA SER A 109 32.69 14.19 19.09
C SER A 109 31.57 13.17 18.93
N THR A 110 30.76 12.92 19.96
CA THR A 110 29.66 11.95 19.92
C THR A 110 28.56 12.43 18.98
N THR A 111 28.15 13.71 19.04
CA THR A 111 27.18 14.25 18.09
C THR A 111 27.69 14.11 16.66
N LYS A 112 28.96 14.51 16.40
CA LYS A 112 29.56 14.44 15.07
C LYS A 112 29.61 13.01 14.52
N THR A 113 30.00 12.04 15.33
CA THR A 113 29.99 10.61 14.96
C THR A 113 28.57 10.11 14.70
N SER A 114 27.60 10.47 15.53
CA SER A 114 26.20 10.07 15.34
C SER A 114 25.60 10.63 14.05
N VAL A 115 25.89 11.88 13.70
CA VAL A 115 25.46 12.47 12.42
C VAL A 115 26.10 11.72 11.24
N ALA A 116 27.41 11.43 11.31
CA ALA A 116 28.10 10.67 10.27
C ALA A 116 27.52 9.26 10.11
N ASN A 117 27.22 8.58 11.21
CA ASN A 117 26.59 7.26 11.21
C ASN A 117 25.15 7.32 10.67
N PHE A 118 24.37 8.35 11.03
CA PHE A 118 23.03 8.55 10.48
C PHE A 118 23.08 8.76 8.96
N ARG A 119 24.01 9.59 8.45
CA ARG A 119 24.25 9.74 7.00
C ARG A 119 24.56 8.40 6.32
N ALA A 120 25.51 7.65 6.87
CA ALA A 120 25.91 6.34 6.35
C ALA A 120 24.72 5.37 6.32
N ASN A 121 23.94 5.36 7.40
CA ASN A 121 22.75 4.54 7.51
C ASN A 121 21.65 4.92 6.52
N MET A 122 21.56 6.18 6.11
CA MET A 122 20.64 6.67 5.09
C MET A 122 21.14 6.52 3.65
N GLY A 123 22.34 5.95 3.42
CA GLY A 123 22.88 5.69 2.08
C GLY A 123 23.83 6.77 1.54
N PHE A 124 24.39 7.61 2.42
CA PHE A 124 25.33 8.69 2.04
C PHE A 124 26.73 8.47 2.62
N SER A 125 27.73 9.19 2.13
CA SER A 125 29.07 9.21 2.74
C SER A 125 29.02 9.68 4.20
N ALA A 126 29.80 9.03 5.07
CA ALA A 126 29.84 9.33 6.50
C ALA A 126 30.52 10.68 6.78
N GLU A 127 29.71 11.71 7.03
CA GLU A 127 30.18 13.07 7.31
C GLU A 127 29.36 13.72 8.44
N PRO A 128 29.97 14.55 9.30
CA PRO A 128 29.28 15.18 10.43
C PRO A 128 28.46 16.41 10.01
N ILE A 129 27.70 16.30 8.91
CA ILE A 129 26.86 17.37 8.35
C ILE A 129 25.46 16.85 7.99
N ILE A 130 24.48 17.75 8.03
CA ILE A 130 23.09 17.45 7.66
C ILE A 130 22.63 18.44 6.59
N PHE A 131 22.16 17.92 5.45
CA PHE A 131 21.51 18.71 4.41
C PHE A 131 19.97 18.71 4.62
N PRO A 132 19.22 19.65 4.02
CA PRO A 132 17.81 19.86 4.34
C PRO A 132 16.91 18.61 4.28
N LYS A 133 17.05 17.74 3.26
CA LYS A 133 16.24 16.50 3.19
C LYS A 133 16.61 15.48 4.26
N LEU A 134 17.89 15.40 4.63
CA LEU A 134 18.32 14.56 5.74
C LEU A 134 17.82 15.11 7.08
N PHE A 135 17.76 16.44 7.23
CA PHE A 135 17.14 17.07 8.40
C PHE A 135 15.65 16.72 8.47
N LYS A 136 14.94 16.80 7.34
CA LYS A 136 13.54 16.38 7.26
C LYS A 136 13.37 14.92 7.67
N SER A 137 14.21 14.01 7.16
CA SER A 137 14.21 12.59 7.56
C SER A 137 14.51 12.38 9.05
N LEU A 138 15.38 13.20 9.63
CA LEU A 138 15.69 13.20 11.07
C LEU A 138 14.46 13.60 11.92
N LEU A 139 13.54 14.40 11.38
CA LEU A 139 12.28 14.80 12.00
C LEU A 139 11.07 14.03 11.46
N THR A 140 11.21 12.71 11.34
CA THR A 140 10.09 11.77 11.11
C THR A 140 10.13 10.64 12.14
N THR A 141 9.17 9.72 12.12
CA THR A 141 9.25 8.46 12.89
C THR A 141 10.00 7.34 12.15
N HIS A 142 10.47 7.59 10.92
CA HIS A 142 11.16 6.58 10.10
C HIS A 142 12.49 6.15 10.70
N SER A 143 12.81 4.86 10.62
CA SER A 143 14.11 4.37 11.07
C SER A 143 15.18 4.48 9.98
N ALA A 144 16.42 4.79 10.39
CA ALA A 144 17.61 4.71 9.53
C ALA A 144 18.35 3.37 9.67
N VAL A 145 17.95 2.55 10.63
CA VAL A 145 18.52 1.23 10.91
C VAL A 145 17.48 0.14 10.72
N ALA A 146 17.94 -1.08 10.41
CA ALA A 146 17.06 -2.23 10.26
C ALA A 146 16.18 -2.42 11.50
N VAL A 147 14.88 -2.60 11.28
CA VAL A 147 13.93 -2.95 12.34
C VAL A 147 13.76 -4.47 12.41
N SER A 148 13.11 -4.96 13.47
CA SER A 148 12.81 -6.39 13.59
C SER A 148 11.94 -6.83 12.40
N GLY A 149 12.30 -7.95 11.76
CA GLY A 149 11.66 -8.42 10.52
C GLY A 149 12.11 -7.69 9.23
N GLY A 150 12.93 -6.65 9.33
CA GLY A 150 13.47 -5.94 8.17
C GLY A 150 14.49 -6.77 7.38
N SER A 151 14.45 -6.67 6.05
CA SER A 151 15.37 -7.34 5.14
C SER A 151 16.62 -6.49 4.88
N ALA A 152 17.80 -7.12 4.99
CA ALA A 152 19.07 -6.47 4.66
C ALA A 152 19.13 -6.03 3.19
N LEU A 153 18.56 -6.82 2.27
CA LEU A 153 18.48 -6.49 0.85
C LEU A 153 17.54 -5.31 0.60
N VAL A 154 16.36 -5.31 1.21
CA VAL A 154 15.42 -4.16 1.13
C VAL A 154 16.11 -2.90 1.65
N ARG A 155 16.85 -3.02 2.75
CA ARG A 155 17.60 -1.90 3.32
C ARG A 155 18.69 -1.39 2.37
N SER A 156 19.47 -2.27 1.73
CA SER A 156 20.48 -1.82 0.76
C SER A 156 19.84 -1.12 -0.44
N ILE A 157 18.65 -1.57 -0.87
CA ILE A 157 17.90 -0.91 -1.95
C ILE A 157 17.42 0.48 -1.51
N GLN A 158 16.82 0.61 -0.31
CA GLN A 158 16.41 1.89 0.25
C GLN A 158 17.57 2.90 0.31
N GLN A 159 18.75 2.44 0.75
CA GLN A 159 19.97 3.24 0.78
C GLN A 159 20.43 3.64 -0.63
N SER A 160 20.36 2.73 -1.61
CA SER A 160 20.68 3.03 -3.01
C SER A 160 19.75 4.09 -3.61
N LEU A 161 18.44 3.95 -3.38
CA LEU A 161 17.43 4.91 -3.83
C LEU A 161 17.70 6.31 -3.25
N ASN A 162 17.94 6.39 -1.94
CA ASN A 162 18.34 7.64 -1.29
C ASN A 162 19.62 8.22 -1.88
N GLY A 163 20.68 7.42 -1.99
CA GLY A 163 21.97 7.86 -2.51
C GLY A 163 21.90 8.38 -3.96
N ARG A 164 21.06 7.76 -4.80
CA ARG A 164 20.92 8.10 -6.22
C ARG A 164 20.01 9.30 -6.47
N TYR A 165 18.86 9.37 -5.79
CA TYR A 165 17.79 10.33 -6.13
C TYR A 165 17.65 11.51 -5.16
N ALA A 166 18.42 11.57 -4.07
CA ALA A 166 18.35 12.69 -3.11
C ALA A 166 18.49 14.09 -3.76
N GLY A 167 19.21 14.19 -4.88
CA GLY A 167 19.40 15.45 -5.62
C GLY A 167 18.18 15.93 -6.42
N ARG A 168 17.22 15.07 -6.72
CA ARG A 168 15.99 15.42 -7.46
C ARG A 168 15.04 16.18 -6.56
N GLN A 169 14.55 17.35 -6.95
CA GLN A 169 13.81 18.24 -6.06
C GLN A 169 12.63 17.55 -5.38
N ASP A 170 11.81 16.82 -6.14
CA ASP A 170 10.55 16.25 -5.64
C ASP A 170 10.72 14.88 -4.97
N TYR A 171 11.92 14.31 -5.02
CA TYR A 171 12.24 13.05 -4.33
C TYR A 171 12.41 13.25 -2.83
N SER A 172 11.60 12.58 -2.03
CA SER A 172 11.77 12.50 -0.58
C SER A 172 12.63 11.31 -0.18
N LEU A 173 13.48 11.46 0.85
CA LEU A 173 14.26 10.34 1.37
C LEU A 173 13.35 9.31 2.04
N VAL A 174 13.60 8.04 1.76
CA VAL A 174 12.88 6.91 2.35
C VAL A 174 13.56 6.42 3.64
N PRO A 175 12.83 5.72 4.55
CA PRO A 175 13.45 4.96 5.62
C PRO A 175 14.54 4.00 5.10
N CYS A 176 15.48 3.63 5.97
CA CYS A 176 16.46 2.57 5.73
C CYS A 176 16.29 1.45 6.77
N ASP A 177 15.06 1.01 6.94
CA ASP A 177 14.59 0.08 7.96
C ASP A 177 14.48 -1.37 7.48
N GLY A 178 14.63 -1.62 6.17
CA GLY A 178 14.48 -2.94 5.57
C GLY A 178 13.04 -3.38 5.36
N VAL A 179 12.06 -2.47 5.47
CA VAL A 179 10.64 -2.75 5.25
C VAL A 179 10.11 -2.02 4.01
N TYR A 180 9.35 -2.71 3.18
CA TYR A 180 8.69 -2.08 2.04
C TYR A 180 7.37 -1.42 2.47
N SER A 181 7.35 -0.09 2.51
CA SER A 181 6.20 0.73 2.88
C SER A 181 5.66 1.53 1.69
N GLY A 182 4.51 2.19 1.86
CA GLY A 182 3.94 3.07 0.83
C GLY A 182 4.90 4.19 0.41
N ASP A 183 5.62 4.80 1.36
CA ASP A 183 6.63 5.83 1.06
C ASP A 183 7.77 5.28 0.19
N VAL A 184 8.17 4.01 0.40
CA VAL A 184 9.20 3.35 -0.40
C VAL A 184 8.66 3.02 -1.80
N GLN A 185 7.38 2.65 -1.93
CA GLN A 185 6.72 2.45 -3.22
C GLN A 185 6.64 3.75 -4.02
N GLU A 186 6.18 4.84 -3.39
CA GLU A 186 6.09 6.16 -4.02
C GLU A 186 7.48 6.61 -4.50
N ALA A 187 8.51 6.45 -3.67
CA ALA A 187 9.88 6.76 -4.03
C ALA A 187 10.41 5.89 -5.18
N LEU A 188 10.07 4.60 -5.23
CA LEU A 188 10.40 3.73 -6.36
C LEU A 188 9.74 4.23 -7.65
N ILE A 189 8.48 4.67 -7.59
CA ILE A 189 7.79 5.23 -8.76
C ILE A 189 8.44 6.56 -9.18
N TYR A 190 8.80 7.44 -8.25
CA TYR A 190 9.59 8.65 -8.56
C TYR A 190 10.91 8.30 -9.26
N ALA A 191 11.63 7.31 -8.76
CA ALA A 191 12.87 6.84 -9.37
C ALA A 191 12.64 6.38 -10.82
N VAL A 192 11.62 5.55 -11.07
CA VAL A 192 11.24 5.11 -12.42
C VAL A 192 10.87 6.31 -13.30
N GLN A 193 10.09 7.26 -12.78
CA GLN A 193 9.69 8.47 -13.51
C GLN A 193 10.91 9.28 -13.96
N TYR A 194 11.93 9.42 -13.11
CA TYR A 194 13.16 10.10 -13.48
C TYR A 194 13.98 9.33 -14.51
N GLU A 195 14.07 8.00 -14.41
CA GLU A 195 14.80 7.18 -15.38
C GLU A 195 14.12 7.16 -16.75
N VAL A 196 12.78 7.27 -16.82
CA VAL A 196 12.05 7.45 -18.10
C VAL A 196 12.01 8.92 -18.56
N GLY A 197 12.70 9.83 -17.86
CA GLY A 197 12.95 11.21 -18.32
C GLY A 197 11.99 12.28 -17.83
N LEU A 198 11.10 12.01 -16.86
CA LEU A 198 10.25 13.06 -16.28
C LEU A 198 11.11 14.00 -15.43
N ALA A 199 10.89 15.31 -15.55
CA ALA A 199 11.55 16.32 -14.73
C ALA A 199 10.90 16.45 -13.35
N ASP A 200 11.61 17.10 -12.42
CA ASP A 200 10.96 17.70 -11.26
C ASP A 200 9.87 18.70 -11.72
N GLY A 201 8.78 18.81 -10.97
CA GLY A 201 7.53 19.49 -11.32
C GLY A 201 6.56 18.64 -12.14
N THR A 202 7.05 17.56 -12.76
CA THR A 202 6.24 16.63 -13.58
C THR A 202 6.14 15.24 -12.95
N ALA A 203 7.23 14.74 -12.37
CA ALA A 203 7.23 13.52 -11.58
C ALA A 203 6.34 13.70 -10.34
N ASN A 204 5.54 12.69 -10.02
CA ASN A 204 4.48 12.79 -9.03
C ASN A 204 4.25 11.50 -8.22
N GLY A 205 5.12 10.50 -8.35
CA GLY A 205 5.01 9.25 -7.59
C GLY A 205 3.85 8.33 -8.00
N PHE A 206 3.09 8.67 -9.05
CA PHE A 206 1.98 7.86 -9.55
C PHE A 206 2.29 7.16 -10.88
N LEU A 207 1.79 5.93 -11.07
CA LEU A 207 1.85 5.23 -12.36
C LEU A 207 0.80 5.77 -13.35
N GLY A 208 0.92 7.05 -13.71
CA GLY A 208 0.05 7.75 -14.64
C GLY A 208 0.39 7.50 -16.11
N SER A 209 -0.35 8.17 -17.02
CA SER A 209 -0.18 8.03 -18.47
C SER A 209 1.25 8.35 -18.94
N ALA A 210 1.88 9.40 -18.40
CA ALA A 210 3.25 9.79 -18.76
C ALA A 210 4.27 8.71 -18.36
N THR A 211 4.17 8.15 -17.15
CA THR A 211 5.03 7.06 -16.69
C THR A 211 4.81 5.79 -17.51
N LYS A 212 3.55 5.44 -17.77
CA LYS A 212 3.18 4.29 -18.62
C LYS A 212 3.74 4.43 -20.04
N ALA A 213 3.73 5.63 -20.61
CA ALA A 213 4.32 5.90 -21.92
C ALA A 213 5.86 5.78 -21.89
N GLY A 214 6.51 6.33 -20.86
CA GLY A 214 7.96 6.21 -20.70
C GLY A 214 8.45 4.76 -20.56
N LEU A 215 7.67 3.90 -19.89
CA LEU A 215 7.91 2.47 -19.76
C LEU A 215 7.75 1.67 -21.07
N GLN A 216 7.33 2.31 -22.17
CA GLN A 216 7.33 1.69 -23.52
C GLN A 216 8.64 1.94 -24.27
N SER A 217 9.57 2.70 -23.70
CA SER A 217 10.87 2.95 -24.31
C SER A 217 11.73 1.69 -24.33
N GLU A 218 12.61 1.59 -25.34
CA GLU A 218 13.57 0.49 -25.47
C GLU A 218 14.44 0.32 -24.22
N ALA A 219 14.84 1.44 -23.58
CA ALA A 219 15.67 1.41 -22.38
C ALA A 219 14.96 0.78 -21.18
N ALA A 220 13.63 0.90 -21.10
CA ALA A 220 12.82 0.32 -20.02
C ALA A 220 12.39 -1.13 -20.29
N HIS A 221 12.50 -1.60 -21.55
CA HIS A 221 12.22 -2.99 -21.93
C HIS A 221 13.43 -3.85 -21.58
N LEU A 222 13.34 -4.61 -20.48
CA LEU A 222 14.45 -5.44 -20.02
C LEU A 222 14.30 -6.89 -20.49
N VAL A 223 15.40 -7.43 -21.01
CA VAL A 223 15.52 -8.81 -21.50
C VAL A 223 16.75 -9.47 -20.86
N GLN A 224 16.92 -10.78 -21.06
CA GLN A 224 18.11 -11.46 -20.56
C GLN A 224 19.40 -10.78 -21.05
N GLY A 225 20.27 -10.41 -20.12
CA GLY A 225 21.53 -9.73 -20.40
C GLY A 225 21.45 -8.21 -20.40
N SER A 226 20.26 -7.61 -20.24
CA SER A 226 20.15 -6.16 -19.96
C SER A 226 20.96 -5.82 -18.70
N THR A 227 21.71 -4.73 -18.78
CA THR A 227 22.50 -4.18 -17.67
C THR A 227 22.29 -2.68 -17.58
N ASP A 228 22.45 -2.13 -16.38
CA ASP A 228 22.37 -0.69 -16.20
C ASP A 228 23.52 0.05 -16.91
N SER A 229 23.19 1.22 -17.44
CA SER A 229 24.10 2.06 -18.22
C SER A 229 23.88 3.54 -17.86
N SER A 230 23.46 4.38 -18.81
CA SER A 230 22.97 5.72 -18.51
C SER A 230 21.70 5.72 -17.65
N HIS A 231 20.95 4.61 -17.69
CA HIS A 231 19.73 4.39 -16.92
C HIS A 231 19.92 3.32 -15.83
N TYR A 232 19.06 3.37 -14.81
CA TYR A 232 19.07 2.48 -13.64
C TYR A 232 17.93 1.43 -13.64
N PHE A 233 17.37 1.11 -14.81
CA PHE A 233 16.15 0.31 -14.91
C PHE A 233 16.28 -1.10 -14.34
N VAL A 234 17.42 -1.77 -14.52
CA VAL A 234 17.61 -3.13 -14.02
C VAL A 234 17.65 -3.16 -12.50
N HIS A 235 18.38 -2.23 -11.87
CA HIS A 235 18.32 -2.10 -10.41
C HIS A 235 16.90 -1.73 -9.95
N LEU A 236 16.22 -0.77 -10.58
CA LEU A 236 14.84 -0.44 -10.18
C LEU A 236 13.88 -1.63 -10.34
N PHE A 237 14.09 -2.48 -11.34
CA PHE A 237 13.27 -3.68 -11.53
C PHE A 237 13.60 -4.77 -10.51
N GLN A 238 14.88 -5.00 -10.21
CA GLN A 238 15.33 -5.87 -9.11
C GLN A 238 14.75 -5.41 -7.77
N ALA A 239 14.71 -4.09 -7.53
CA ALA A 239 14.07 -3.49 -6.36
C ALA A 239 12.58 -3.82 -6.33
N ALA A 240 11.85 -3.58 -7.41
CA ALA A 240 10.42 -3.87 -7.52
C ALA A 240 10.12 -5.36 -7.28
N LEU A 241 10.89 -6.28 -7.87
CA LEU A 241 10.76 -7.73 -7.62
C LEU A 241 11.04 -8.10 -6.16
N THR A 242 12.05 -7.49 -5.55
CA THR A 242 12.41 -7.73 -4.14
C THR A 242 11.28 -7.28 -3.21
N PHE A 243 10.77 -6.08 -3.43
CA PHE A 243 9.67 -5.50 -2.65
C PHE A 243 8.37 -6.31 -2.74
N ASN A 244 8.14 -6.96 -3.89
CA ASN A 244 7.01 -7.88 -4.10
C ASN A 244 7.35 -9.34 -3.75
N LYS A 245 8.45 -9.60 -3.03
CA LYS A 245 8.83 -10.94 -2.51
C LYS A 245 9.11 -12.00 -3.59
N TYR A 246 9.32 -11.59 -4.84
CA TYR A 246 9.70 -12.48 -5.95
C TYR A 246 11.22 -12.68 -6.04
N TYR A 247 12.02 -11.80 -5.45
CA TYR A 247 13.48 -11.81 -5.57
C TYR A 247 14.20 -11.60 -4.23
N ASN A 248 15.27 -12.35 -4.00
CA ASN A 248 16.16 -12.21 -2.84
C ASN A 248 17.66 -12.39 -3.21
N GLY A 249 17.98 -12.24 -4.49
CA GLY A 249 19.34 -12.42 -5.02
C GLY A 249 20.17 -11.13 -5.03
N PRO A 250 21.28 -11.13 -5.79
CA PRO A 250 22.14 -9.95 -5.96
C PRO A 250 21.40 -8.71 -6.50
N TYR A 251 21.60 -7.56 -5.84
CA TYR A 251 21.18 -6.26 -6.36
C TYR A 251 22.35 -5.63 -7.13
N ASP A 252 22.54 -6.10 -8.36
CA ASP A 252 23.75 -5.86 -9.16
C ASP A 252 23.50 -5.18 -10.51
N GLY A 253 22.23 -4.92 -10.86
CA GLY A 253 21.88 -4.29 -12.12
C GLY A 253 22.05 -5.20 -13.34
N ILE A 254 21.99 -6.53 -13.16
CA ILE A 254 22.06 -7.51 -14.25
C ILE A 254 20.74 -8.28 -14.36
N PHE A 255 20.10 -8.22 -15.53
CA PHE A 255 18.90 -8.99 -15.85
C PHE A 255 19.28 -10.42 -16.25
N SER A 256 19.64 -11.21 -15.24
CA SER A 256 20.15 -12.57 -15.42
C SER A 256 19.07 -13.57 -15.87
N ALA A 257 19.49 -14.75 -16.34
CA ALA A 257 18.59 -15.87 -16.63
C ALA A 257 17.73 -16.27 -15.41
N LYS A 258 18.22 -16.06 -14.18
CA LYS A 258 17.43 -16.31 -12.96
C LYS A 258 16.28 -15.31 -12.82
N ILE A 259 16.49 -14.05 -13.19
CA ILE A 259 15.45 -13.02 -13.20
C ILE A 259 14.40 -13.34 -14.25
N VAL A 260 14.79 -13.82 -15.44
CA VAL A 260 13.84 -14.28 -16.48
C VAL A 260 12.84 -15.30 -15.92
N GLU A 261 13.32 -16.32 -15.22
CA GLU A 261 12.44 -17.35 -14.63
C GLU A 261 11.54 -16.83 -13.52
N ILE A 262 12.02 -15.85 -12.75
CA ILE A 262 11.23 -15.16 -11.72
C ILE A 262 10.14 -14.30 -12.38
N VAL A 263 10.48 -13.60 -13.47
CA VAL A 263 9.53 -12.80 -14.24
C VAL A 263 8.46 -13.67 -14.86
N LYS A 264 8.81 -14.84 -15.42
CA LYS A 264 7.79 -15.80 -15.90
C LYS A 264 6.85 -16.26 -14.80
N SER A 265 7.36 -16.52 -13.59
CA SER A 265 6.55 -16.92 -12.44
C SER A 265 5.59 -15.79 -11.99
N LEU A 266 6.07 -14.54 -11.99
CA LEU A 266 5.25 -13.36 -11.77
C LEU A 266 4.17 -13.22 -12.85
N GLN A 267 4.55 -13.33 -14.12
CA GLN A 267 3.64 -13.22 -15.25
C GLN A 267 2.56 -14.31 -15.21
N GLU A 268 2.92 -15.55 -14.88
CA GLU A 268 1.96 -16.63 -14.65
C GLU A 268 0.99 -16.28 -13.52
N ALA A 269 1.50 -15.86 -12.36
CA ALA A 269 0.69 -15.51 -11.20
C ALA A 269 -0.30 -14.37 -11.47
N ALA A 270 0.08 -13.42 -12.33
CA ALA A 270 -0.72 -12.27 -12.73
C ALA A 270 -1.54 -12.50 -14.02
N LEU A 271 -1.51 -13.69 -14.63
CA LEU A 271 -2.11 -13.97 -15.95
C LEU A 271 -1.66 -13.04 -17.08
N LEU A 272 -0.36 -12.77 -17.16
CA LEU A 272 0.31 -12.12 -18.28
C LEU A 272 0.98 -13.17 -19.20
N PRO A 273 1.28 -12.81 -20.46
CA PRO A 273 2.16 -13.63 -21.30
C PRO A 273 3.50 -13.89 -20.60
N GLN A 274 3.91 -15.16 -20.53
CA GLN A 274 5.13 -15.60 -19.83
C GLN A 274 6.39 -15.40 -20.68
N THR A 275 6.66 -14.16 -21.10
CA THR A 275 7.83 -13.81 -21.93
C THR A 275 9.15 -13.89 -21.16
N GLY A 276 9.12 -13.67 -19.84
CA GLY A 276 10.31 -13.50 -19.02
C GLY A 276 11.00 -12.14 -19.20
N GLU A 277 10.36 -11.22 -19.92
CA GLU A 277 10.84 -9.86 -20.19
C GLU A 277 10.11 -8.84 -19.31
N ALA A 278 10.78 -7.76 -18.92
CA ALA A 278 10.16 -6.65 -18.21
C ALA A 278 9.55 -5.64 -19.20
N ASP A 279 8.40 -6.00 -19.77
CA ASP A 279 7.58 -5.07 -20.57
C ASP A 279 6.75 -4.13 -19.68
N ARG A 280 6.04 -3.17 -20.28
CA ARG A 280 5.20 -2.21 -19.55
C ARG A 280 4.17 -2.90 -18.62
N LYS A 281 3.55 -4.00 -19.05
CA LYS A 281 2.55 -4.73 -18.25
C LYS A 281 3.21 -5.41 -17.04
N THR A 282 4.39 -5.96 -17.23
CA THR A 282 5.20 -6.60 -16.19
C THR A 282 5.70 -5.56 -15.18
N TRP A 283 6.20 -4.41 -15.64
CA TRP A 283 6.54 -3.27 -14.79
C TRP A 283 5.35 -2.82 -13.94
N ALA A 284 4.19 -2.61 -14.57
CA ALA A 284 3.00 -2.18 -13.85
C ALA A 284 2.64 -3.16 -12.73
N SER A 285 2.77 -4.47 -12.96
CA SER A 285 2.42 -5.54 -12.00
C SER A 285 3.32 -5.60 -10.78
N VAL A 286 4.49 -4.95 -10.80
CA VAL A 286 5.40 -4.85 -9.63
C VAL A 286 5.44 -3.44 -9.04
N LEU A 287 4.95 -2.42 -9.75
CA LEU A 287 4.93 -1.04 -9.26
C LEU A 287 3.66 -0.69 -8.51
N VAL A 288 2.51 -1.23 -8.91
CA VAL A 288 1.20 -0.97 -8.29
C VAL A 288 0.36 -2.24 -8.25
N SER A 289 -0.52 -2.37 -7.27
CA SER A 289 -1.34 -3.59 -7.11
C SER A 289 -2.27 -3.86 -8.30
N THR A 290 -2.81 -2.82 -8.94
CA THR A 290 -3.65 -2.97 -10.14
C THR A 290 -2.96 -3.60 -11.34
N GLY A 291 -1.63 -3.63 -11.34
CA GLY A 291 -0.86 -3.88 -12.55
C GLY A 291 -1.23 -2.89 -13.65
N ASP A 292 -1.33 -3.38 -14.88
CA ASP A 292 -1.85 -2.58 -15.98
C ASP A 292 -3.38 -2.50 -15.93
N SER A 293 -3.91 -1.42 -15.34
CA SER A 293 -5.36 -1.14 -15.26
C SER A 293 -6.09 -1.19 -16.62
N GLU A 294 -5.38 -1.05 -17.73
CA GLU A 294 -5.95 -1.07 -19.08
C GLU A 294 -5.98 -2.48 -19.71
N ARG A 295 -5.42 -3.50 -19.06
CA ARG A 295 -5.38 -4.86 -19.61
C ARG A 295 -6.79 -5.43 -19.81
N MET A 296 -6.98 -6.11 -20.95
CA MET A 296 -8.26 -6.73 -21.36
C MET A 296 -8.17 -8.24 -21.61
N ASP A 297 -6.95 -8.79 -21.76
CA ASP A 297 -6.72 -10.20 -22.12
C ASP A 297 -7.46 -11.16 -21.18
N SER A 298 -7.35 -10.90 -19.87
CA SER A 298 -7.95 -11.70 -18.79
C SER A 298 -9.07 -10.96 -18.04
N ALA A 299 -9.50 -9.79 -18.53
CA ALA A 299 -10.60 -9.01 -17.94
C ALA A 299 -11.95 -9.53 -18.42
N LYS A 300 -12.48 -10.55 -17.74
CA LYS A 300 -13.70 -11.27 -18.12
C LYS A 300 -14.83 -11.16 -17.10
N ALA A 301 -14.56 -10.55 -15.94
CA ALA A 301 -15.56 -10.31 -14.93
C ALA A 301 -15.76 -8.81 -14.69
N VAL A 302 -16.94 -8.45 -14.23
CA VAL A 302 -17.23 -7.16 -13.63
C VAL A 302 -17.96 -7.38 -12.32
N ASP A 303 -17.95 -6.40 -11.43
CA ASP A 303 -18.95 -6.27 -10.38
C ASP A 303 -19.57 -4.88 -10.45
N CYS A 304 -20.79 -4.75 -9.93
CA CYS A 304 -21.51 -3.48 -9.92
C CYS A 304 -22.65 -3.48 -8.91
N ILE A 305 -23.03 -2.30 -8.45
CA ILE A 305 -24.25 -2.07 -7.66
C ILE A 305 -25.51 -1.99 -8.53
N THR A 306 -25.35 -1.60 -9.80
CA THR A 306 -26.45 -1.38 -10.75
C THR A 306 -27.16 -2.69 -11.10
N THR A 307 -28.50 -2.67 -11.15
CA THR A 307 -29.29 -3.81 -11.64
C THR A 307 -28.96 -4.13 -13.10
N ILE A 308 -28.76 -5.40 -13.40
CA ILE A 308 -28.54 -5.88 -14.77
C ILE A 308 -29.86 -5.96 -15.54
N THR A 309 -30.01 -5.10 -16.53
CA THR A 309 -31.09 -5.08 -17.53
C THR A 309 -30.64 -5.81 -18.80
N THR A 310 -31.55 -6.06 -19.73
CA THR A 310 -31.19 -6.72 -21.00
C THR A 310 -30.18 -5.87 -21.80
N GLU A 311 -30.33 -4.56 -21.74
CA GLU A 311 -29.62 -3.56 -22.51
C GLU A 311 -28.19 -3.40 -21.98
N ASN A 312 -28.03 -3.31 -20.65
CA ASN A 312 -26.70 -3.27 -20.06
C ASN A 312 -26.02 -4.65 -20.04
N ALA A 313 -26.76 -5.78 -19.97
CA ALA A 313 -26.20 -7.12 -20.16
C ALA A 313 -25.60 -7.29 -21.56
N LYS A 314 -26.31 -6.84 -22.61
CA LYS A 314 -25.77 -6.80 -23.98
C LYS A 314 -24.52 -5.93 -24.09
N THR A 315 -24.49 -4.81 -23.37
CA THR A 315 -23.31 -3.93 -23.32
C THR A 315 -22.12 -4.64 -22.68
N LEU A 316 -22.33 -5.32 -21.54
CA LEU A 316 -21.29 -6.13 -20.89
C LEU A 316 -20.74 -7.21 -21.82
N LYS A 317 -21.62 -7.97 -22.48
CA LYS A 317 -21.24 -9.02 -23.44
C LYS A 317 -20.46 -8.47 -24.63
N ALA A 318 -20.93 -7.37 -25.22
CA ALA A 318 -20.27 -6.72 -26.35
C ALA A 318 -18.87 -6.17 -25.96
N ALA A 319 -18.70 -5.74 -24.71
CA ALA A 319 -17.40 -5.35 -24.16
C ALA A 319 -16.47 -6.53 -23.81
N GLY A 320 -16.93 -7.77 -23.99
CA GLY A 320 -16.13 -8.98 -23.80
C GLY A 320 -16.17 -9.57 -22.38
N TYR A 321 -17.07 -9.07 -21.52
CA TYR A 321 -17.30 -9.63 -20.19
C TYR A 321 -18.20 -10.88 -20.26
N ALA A 322 -18.00 -11.78 -19.30
CA ALA A 322 -18.69 -13.07 -19.22
C ALA A 322 -19.28 -13.36 -17.83
N ILE A 323 -18.77 -12.69 -16.78
CA ILE A 323 -19.12 -12.97 -15.38
C ILE A 323 -19.47 -11.65 -14.69
N VAL A 324 -20.53 -11.64 -13.88
CA VAL A 324 -20.98 -10.45 -13.13
C VAL A 324 -21.05 -10.75 -11.63
N GLY A 325 -20.38 -9.96 -10.82
CA GLY A 325 -20.50 -9.94 -9.37
C GLY A 325 -21.72 -9.12 -8.96
N ARG A 326 -22.62 -9.71 -8.16
CA ARG A 326 -23.83 -9.02 -7.68
C ARG A 326 -24.05 -9.22 -6.19
N TYR A 327 -24.55 -8.17 -5.54
CA TYR A 327 -24.76 -8.14 -4.10
C TYR A 327 -26.01 -8.93 -3.72
N LEU A 328 -25.90 -9.80 -2.70
CA LEU A 328 -27.02 -10.57 -2.19
C LEU A 328 -28.03 -9.69 -1.45
N THR A 329 -27.54 -8.68 -0.72
CA THR A 329 -28.35 -7.88 0.20
C THR A 329 -27.99 -6.40 0.15
N ASN A 330 -28.93 -5.56 0.60
CA ASN A 330 -28.67 -4.18 1.00
C ASN A 330 -28.25 -4.17 2.48
N THR A 331 -27.56 -3.11 2.91
CA THR A 331 -27.21 -2.95 4.33
C THR A 331 -28.48 -2.66 5.16
N PRO A 332 -28.83 -3.48 6.16
CA PRO A 332 -30.04 -3.27 6.96
C PRO A 332 -29.97 -2.00 7.79
N ASN A 333 -31.12 -1.34 7.98
CA ASN A 333 -31.28 -0.18 8.86
C ASN A 333 -30.33 0.99 8.53
N VAL A 334 -29.83 1.02 7.30
CA VAL A 334 -29.13 2.15 6.70
C VAL A 334 -30.00 2.59 5.54
N ASP A 335 -30.30 3.89 5.46
CA ASP A 335 -30.89 4.48 4.26
C ASP A 335 -29.83 4.43 3.16
N ASP A 336 -29.69 3.27 2.52
CA ASP A 336 -28.74 3.02 1.44
C ASP A 336 -29.37 3.46 0.12
N PRO A 337 -28.93 4.60 -0.48
CA PRO A 337 -29.51 5.10 -1.73
C PRO A 337 -29.16 4.23 -2.94
N THR A 338 -28.28 3.24 -2.80
CA THR A 338 -27.74 2.48 -3.93
C THR A 338 -28.58 1.26 -4.34
N ASP A 339 -29.46 0.78 -3.45
CA ASP A 339 -30.33 -0.38 -3.66
C ASP A 339 -29.63 -1.54 -4.42
N LYS A 340 -28.43 -1.91 -3.95
CA LYS A 340 -27.45 -2.71 -4.69
C LYS A 340 -27.80 -4.19 -4.86
N ASN A 341 -28.73 -4.73 -4.09
CA ASN A 341 -29.04 -6.16 -4.10
C ASN A 341 -29.62 -6.66 -5.44
N ILE A 342 -29.48 -7.96 -5.70
CA ILE A 342 -30.09 -8.63 -6.87
C ILE A 342 -31.61 -8.39 -6.91
N LYS A 343 -32.14 -8.02 -8.07
CA LYS A 343 -33.56 -7.72 -8.29
C LYS A 343 -34.35 -8.92 -8.85
N PRO A 344 -35.68 -8.94 -8.67
CA PRO A 344 -36.55 -9.92 -9.33
C PRO A 344 -36.32 -9.93 -10.85
N GLY A 345 -36.12 -11.13 -11.41
CA GLY A 345 -35.85 -11.32 -12.85
C GLY A 345 -34.41 -11.02 -13.30
N GLU A 346 -33.58 -10.35 -12.49
CA GLU A 346 -32.22 -9.96 -12.88
C GLU A 346 -31.34 -11.18 -13.22
N LEU A 347 -31.38 -12.24 -12.42
CA LEU A 347 -30.61 -13.46 -12.70
C LEU A 347 -31.04 -14.13 -14.01
N ALA A 348 -32.34 -14.13 -14.32
CA ALA A 348 -32.84 -14.65 -15.59
C ALA A 348 -32.31 -13.82 -16.77
N THR A 349 -32.28 -12.49 -16.62
CA THR A 349 -31.69 -11.56 -17.60
C THR A 349 -30.20 -11.83 -17.81
N ILE A 350 -29.43 -12.01 -16.74
CA ILE A 350 -28.00 -12.36 -16.81
C ILE A 350 -27.81 -13.65 -17.63
N PHE A 351 -28.52 -14.73 -17.27
CA PHE A 351 -28.36 -16.02 -17.94
C PHE A 351 -28.86 -16.01 -19.39
N ALA A 352 -29.95 -15.30 -19.69
CA ALA A 352 -30.48 -15.16 -21.05
C ALA A 352 -29.54 -14.40 -22.00
N ASN A 353 -28.57 -13.67 -21.45
CA ASN A 353 -27.53 -12.97 -22.22
C ASN A 353 -26.16 -13.68 -22.15
N ASP A 354 -26.11 -14.98 -21.84
CA ASP A 354 -24.89 -15.78 -21.77
C ASP A 354 -23.83 -15.22 -20.80
N LEU A 355 -24.28 -14.59 -19.71
CA LEU A 355 -23.45 -14.19 -18.58
C LEU A 355 -23.60 -15.20 -17.43
N SER A 356 -22.58 -15.32 -16.60
CA SER A 356 -22.65 -15.98 -15.30
C SER A 356 -22.61 -14.97 -14.16
N VAL A 357 -22.94 -15.41 -12.95
CA VAL A 357 -23.01 -14.56 -11.76
C VAL A 357 -22.30 -15.17 -10.56
N PHE A 358 -21.57 -14.37 -9.79
CA PHE A 358 -21.07 -14.74 -8.47
C PHE A 358 -21.65 -13.81 -7.38
N PRO A 359 -22.05 -14.35 -6.21
CA PRO A 359 -22.67 -13.57 -5.15
C PRO A 359 -21.63 -12.88 -4.24
N ILE A 360 -21.89 -11.61 -3.95
CA ILE A 360 -21.13 -10.77 -3.00
C ILE A 360 -22.01 -10.50 -1.77
N PHE A 361 -21.44 -10.58 -0.58
CA PHE A 361 -22.09 -10.20 0.67
C PHE A 361 -21.34 -9.04 1.33
N GLN A 362 -22.03 -7.90 1.45
CA GLN A 362 -21.48 -6.68 2.07
C GLN A 362 -22.60 -5.87 2.73
N GLU A 363 -22.66 -5.94 4.05
CA GLU A 363 -23.56 -5.14 4.89
C GLU A 363 -22.69 -4.35 5.88
N GLY A 364 -22.08 -3.26 5.42
CA GLY A 364 -20.98 -2.57 6.12
C GLY A 364 -19.61 -3.11 5.70
N GLY A 365 -18.69 -3.26 6.66
CA GLY A 365 -17.36 -3.81 6.40
C GLY A 365 -16.29 -2.80 5.98
N THR A 366 -16.53 -1.51 6.18
CA THR A 366 -15.62 -0.40 5.84
C THR A 366 -14.75 0.06 7.02
N GLU A 367 -14.77 -0.64 8.15
CA GLU A 367 -13.96 -0.37 9.34
C GLU A 367 -13.76 -1.64 10.18
N SER A 368 -12.65 -1.73 10.93
CA SER A 368 -12.28 -2.95 11.65
C SER A 368 -13.24 -3.32 12.79
N SER A 369 -13.81 -2.33 13.46
CA SER A 369 -14.86 -2.48 14.50
C SER A 369 -16.10 -3.22 14.03
N PHE A 370 -16.35 -3.25 12.71
CA PHE A 370 -17.44 -4.04 12.14
C PHE A 370 -17.18 -5.56 12.30
N PHE A 371 -15.93 -6.00 12.22
CA PHE A 371 -15.60 -7.42 12.16
C PHE A 371 -15.46 -8.00 13.57
N THR A 372 -16.42 -8.84 13.96
CA THR A 372 -16.43 -9.60 15.21
C THR A 372 -16.89 -11.02 14.94
N TYR A 373 -16.53 -11.96 15.83
CA TYR A 373 -16.95 -13.36 15.71
C TYR A 373 -18.49 -13.51 15.61
N GLU A 374 -19.25 -12.84 16.47
CA GLU A 374 -20.72 -12.91 16.47
C GLU A 374 -21.34 -12.30 15.20
N LYS A 375 -20.80 -11.17 14.71
CA LYS A 375 -21.22 -10.63 13.42
C LYS A 375 -20.89 -11.58 12.26
N GLY A 376 -19.83 -12.36 12.37
CA GLY A 376 -19.51 -13.45 11.45
C GLY A 376 -20.62 -14.49 11.39
N LYS A 377 -21.11 -14.96 12.55
CA LYS A 377 -22.24 -15.90 12.62
C LYS A 377 -23.51 -15.33 11.98
N ILE A 378 -23.83 -14.05 12.27
CA ILE A 378 -24.98 -13.35 11.69
C ILE A 378 -24.84 -13.23 10.17
N ALA A 379 -23.66 -12.82 9.69
CA ALA A 379 -23.37 -12.71 8.26
C ALA A 379 -23.54 -14.07 7.55
N ALA A 380 -23.11 -15.16 8.18
CA ALA A 380 -23.23 -16.51 7.64
C ALA A 380 -24.69 -16.93 7.40
N GLU A 381 -25.58 -16.66 8.35
CA GLU A 381 -27.02 -16.94 8.22
C GLU A 381 -27.66 -16.06 7.14
N ARG A 382 -27.38 -14.76 7.16
CA ARG A 382 -27.97 -13.79 6.23
C ARG A 382 -27.53 -14.03 4.80
N ALA A 383 -26.22 -14.23 4.58
CA ALA A 383 -25.67 -14.56 3.28
C ALA A 383 -26.25 -15.87 2.74
N HIS A 384 -26.32 -16.91 3.58
CA HIS A 384 -26.92 -18.18 3.20
C HIS A 384 -28.39 -17.99 2.79
N ASN A 385 -29.21 -17.38 3.64
CA ASN A 385 -30.64 -17.22 3.40
C ASN A 385 -30.91 -16.40 2.14
N ALA A 386 -30.14 -15.33 1.92
CA ALA A 386 -30.23 -14.52 0.71
C ALA A 386 -29.86 -15.34 -0.53
N ALA A 387 -28.71 -16.03 -0.53
CA ALA A 387 -28.27 -16.85 -1.64
C ALA A 387 -29.28 -17.97 -1.96
N LEU A 388 -29.81 -18.63 -0.92
CA LEU A 388 -30.85 -19.65 -1.04
C LEU A 388 -32.14 -19.09 -1.65
N SER A 389 -32.56 -17.88 -1.24
CA SER A 389 -33.78 -17.24 -1.74
C SER A 389 -33.70 -16.89 -3.25
N TYR A 390 -32.50 -16.58 -3.75
CA TYR A 390 -32.27 -16.40 -5.19
C TYR A 390 -32.05 -17.72 -5.93
N GLY A 391 -31.95 -18.85 -5.22
CA GLY A 391 -31.80 -20.19 -5.79
C GLY A 391 -30.36 -20.56 -6.16
N PHE A 392 -29.34 -19.88 -5.63
CA PHE A 392 -27.95 -20.26 -5.88
C PHE A 392 -27.71 -21.73 -5.48
N LEU A 393 -27.06 -22.49 -6.36
CA LEU A 393 -26.88 -23.93 -6.18
C LEU A 393 -25.82 -24.24 -5.12
N PRO A 394 -25.87 -25.43 -4.47
CA PRO A 394 -24.82 -25.90 -3.59
C PRO A 394 -23.43 -25.82 -4.25
N GLY A 395 -22.42 -25.49 -3.45
CA GLY A 395 -21.03 -25.32 -3.87
C GLY A 395 -20.68 -23.91 -4.38
N THR A 396 -21.66 -23.01 -4.52
CA THR A 396 -21.43 -21.59 -4.87
C THR A 396 -20.57 -20.92 -3.82
N THR A 397 -19.56 -20.16 -4.25
CA THR A 397 -18.74 -19.31 -3.38
C THR A 397 -19.43 -17.98 -3.16
N ILE A 398 -19.60 -17.58 -1.89
CA ILE A 398 -20.08 -16.25 -1.51
C ILE A 398 -18.88 -15.44 -1.02
N TYR A 399 -18.62 -14.29 -1.64
CA TYR A 399 -17.52 -13.41 -1.28
C TYR A 399 -17.95 -12.41 -0.20
N PHE A 400 -17.44 -12.57 1.02
CA PHE A 400 -17.68 -11.67 2.13
C PHE A 400 -16.69 -10.50 2.08
N ALA A 401 -17.21 -9.28 2.02
CA ALA A 401 -16.40 -8.09 1.79
C ALA A 401 -15.74 -7.53 3.05
N VAL A 402 -14.43 -7.33 2.96
CA VAL A 402 -13.59 -6.53 3.85
C VAL A 402 -13.13 -5.31 3.04
N ASP A 403 -13.94 -4.25 3.08
CA ASP A 403 -13.86 -3.12 2.15
C ASP A 403 -13.21 -1.89 2.79
N PHE A 404 -12.00 -2.09 3.31
CA PHE A 404 -11.14 -1.03 3.85
C PHE A 404 -9.68 -1.47 3.85
N ASP A 405 -8.77 -0.51 4.07
CA ASP A 405 -7.33 -0.79 4.22
C ASP A 405 -7.02 -1.44 5.58
N ALA A 406 -7.35 -2.72 5.70
CA ALA A 406 -7.11 -3.50 6.91
C ALA A 406 -5.61 -3.69 7.16
N SER A 407 -5.14 -3.20 8.31
CA SER A 407 -3.79 -3.52 8.78
C SER A 407 -3.68 -4.99 9.14
N GLU A 408 -2.44 -5.50 9.25
CA GLU A 408 -2.23 -6.88 9.70
C GLU A 408 -2.85 -7.14 11.10
N ASP A 409 -2.76 -6.15 12.00
CA ASP A 409 -3.38 -6.21 13.32
C ASP A 409 -4.90 -6.28 13.24
N ASP A 410 -5.55 -5.46 12.39
CA ASP A 410 -7.00 -5.56 12.14
C ASP A 410 -7.37 -6.95 11.61
N VAL A 411 -6.54 -7.51 10.73
CA VAL A 411 -6.78 -8.85 10.16
C VAL A 411 -6.79 -9.90 11.26
N TYR A 412 -5.78 -9.95 12.11
CA TYR A 412 -5.69 -10.97 13.16
C TYR A 412 -6.70 -10.76 14.29
N SER A 413 -6.95 -9.52 14.70
CA SER A 413 -7.77 -9.21 15.87
C SER A 413 -9.27 -9.15 15.58
N ASN A 414 -9.68 -8.83 14.35
CA ASN A 414 -11.09 -8.61 13.99
C ASN A 414 -11.56 -9.50 12.83
N ILE A 415 -10.84 -9.50 11.71
CA ILE A 415 -11.29 -10.18 10.47
C ILE A 415 -11.20 -11.69 10.60
N VAL A 416 -10.09 -12.24 11.11
CA VAL A 416 -9.94 -13.68 11.35
C VAL A 416 -11.04 -14.22 12.27
N PRO A 417 -11.33 -13.60 13.43
CA PRO A 417 -12.48 -14.00 14.26
C PRO A 417 -13.83 -13.93 13.53
N PHE A 418 -14.07 -12.90 12.71
CA PHE A 418 -15.30 -12.80 11.91
C PHE A 418 -15.45 -13.99 10.94
N PHE A 419 -14.40 -14.33 10.19
CA PHE A 419 -14.44 -15.48 9.26
C PHE A 419 -14.50 -16.82 10.00
N GLN A 420 -13.92 -16.93 11.20
CA GLN A 420 -14.09 -18.09 12.07
C GLN A 420 -15.56 -18.26 12.48
N GLY A 421 -16.25 -17.17 12.85
CA GLY A 421 -17.68 -17.19 13.14
C GLY A 421 -18.54 -17.65 11.96
N ILE A 422 -18.19 -17.27 10.72
CA ILE A 422 -18.87 -17.77 9.51
C ILE A 422 -18.75 -19.30 9.42
N LYS A 423 -17.51 -19.79 9.50
CA LYS A 423 -17.20 -21.22 9.39
C LYS A 423 -17.91 -22.02 10.48
N ASP A 424 -17.87 -21.55 11.72
CA ASP A 424 -18.48 -22.24 12.85
C ASP A 424 -20.00 -22.26 12.74
N LYS A 425 -20.63 -21.16 12.34
CA LYS A 425 -22.09 -21.12 12.14
C LYS A 425 -22.57 -22.11 11.08
N TRP A 426 -21.85 -22.22 9.96
CA TRP A 426 -22.18 -23.19 8.91
C TRP A 426 -21.89 -24.64 9.30
N ALA A 427 -20.91 -24.88 10.17
CA ALA A 427 -20.66 -26.20 10.74
C ALA A 427 -21.72 -26.60 11.79
N GLU A 428 -22.14 -25.66 12.65
CA GLU A 428 -23.19 -25.84 13.66
C GLU A 428 -24.56 -26.13 13.05
N CYS A 429 -24.85 -25.58 11.86
CA CYS A 429 -26.10 -25.76 11.14
C CYS A 429 -25.82 -26.31 9.73
N PRO A 430 -25.71 -27.63 9.54
CA PRO A 430 -25.38 -28.23 8.24
C PRO A 430 -26.32 -27.84 7.10
N SER A 431 -27.58 -27.50 7.41
CA SER A 431 -28.53 -26.93 6.44
C SER A 431 -28.06 -25.60 5.84
N LEU A 432 -27.17 -24.86 6.52
CA LEU A 432 -26.52 -23.64 6.05
C LEU A 432 -25.22 -23.91 5.27
N GLY A 433 -24.60 -25.08 5.45
CA GLY A 433 -23.26 -25.41 4.97
C GLY A 433 -23.15 -25.83 3.50
N GLN A 434 -24.12 -25.46 2.64
CA GLN A 434 -24.08 -25.84 1.22
C GLN A 434 -23.24 -24.89 0.35
N TYR A 435 -22.88 -23.71 0.84
CA TYR A 435 -22.07 -22.72 0.11
C TYR A 435 -20.62 -22.71 0.58
N LYS A 436 -19.73 -22.11 -0.21
CA LYS A 436 -18.32 -21.93 0.13
C LYS A 436 -18.06 -20.49 0.55
N VAL A 437 -17.13 -20.31 1.50
CA VAL A 437 -16.67 -18.98 1.91
C VAL A 437 -15.64 -18.48 0.91
N GLY A 438 -15.84 -17.29 0.37
CA GLY A 438 -14.82 -16.47 -0.28
C GLY A 438 -14.62 -15.16 0.50
N ILE A 439 -13.47 -14.52 0.30
CA ILE A 439 -13.17 -13.21 0.88
C ILE A 439 -12.98 -12.19 -0.24
N TYR A 440 -13.58 -11.01 -0.09
CA TYR A 440 -13.16 -9.81 -0.82
C TYR A 440 -12.33 -8.91 0.08
N GLY A 441 -11.21 -8.35 -0.42
CA GLY A 441 -10.44 -7.33 0.28
C GLY A 441 -8.98 -7.27 -0.14
N VAL A 442 -8.16 -6.57 0.66
CA VAL A 442 -6.73 -6.39 0.40
C VAL A 442 -5.98 -7.72 0.32
N ARG A 443 -4.88 -7.74 -0.46
CA ARG A 443 -4.04 -8.94 -0.67
C ARG A 443 -3.64 -9.62 0.63
N ASN A 444 -3.22 -8.86 1.64
CA ASN A 444 -2.78 -9.42 2.93
C ASN A 444 -3.93 -10.11 3.68
N ALA A 445 -5.09 -9.46 3.79
CA ALA A 445 -6.28 -10.01 4.43
C ALA A 445 -6.74 -11.29 3.72
N CYS A 446 -6.81 -11.26 2.38
CA CYS A 446 -7.14 -12.42 1.56
C CYS A 446 -6.18 -13.58 1.81
N SER A 447 -4.88 -13.31 1.87
CA SER A 447 -3.85 -14.34 2.10
C SER A 447 -3.96 -14.95 3.50
N ILE A 448 -4.01 -14.13 4.56
CA ILE A 448 -4.05 -14.60 5.96
C ILE A 448 -5.32 -15.43 6.24
N VAL A 449 -6.49 -14.94 5.81
CA VAL A 449 -7.77 -15.64 6.01
C VAL A 449 -7.79 -16.98 5.26
N SER A 450 -7.25 -17.00 4.05
CA SER A 450 -7.18 -18.22 3.23
C SER A 450 -6.19 -19.24 3.78
N GLU A 451 -5.01 -18.81 4.24
CA GLU A 451 -3.99 -19.69 4.83
C GLU A 451 -4.45 -20.32 6.15
N LYS A 452 -5.34 -19.66 6.89
CA LYS A 452 -6.03 -20.23 8.07
C LYS A 452 -7.15 -21.21 7.70
N GLY A 453 -7.43 -21.42 6.41
CA GLY A 453 -8.50 -22.30 5.95
C GLY A 453 -9.89 -21.78 6.29
N LEU A 454 -10.06 -20.45 6.30
CA LEU A 454 -11.32 -19.77 6.58
C LEU A 454 -12.00 -19.23 5.32
N ALA A 455 -11.26 -19.06 4.22
CA ALA A 455 -11.80 -18.76 2.89
C ALA A 455 -11.21 -19.72 1.85
N SER A 456 -12.05 -20.15 0.90
CA SER A 456 -11.68 -21.08 -0.17
C SER A 456 -11.14 -20.37 -1.41
N LEU A 457 -11.63 -19.16 -1.70
CA LEU A 457 -11.22 -18.32 -2.82
C LEU A 457 -11.08 -16.86 -2.37
N SER A 458 -10.21 -16.12 -3.04
CA SER A 458 -10.00 -14.69 -2.80
C SER A 458 -10.48 -13.85 -3.98
N TYR A 459 -11.12 -12.74 -3.69
CA TYR A 459 -11.48 -11.68 -4.62
C TYR A 459 -10.73 -10.41 -4.18
N VAL A 460 -9.72 -10.02 -4.93
CA VAL A 460 -8.72 -9.07 -4.45
C VAL A 460 -9.09 -7.63 -4.81
N SER A 461 -9.02 -6.71 -3.86
CA SER A 461 -9.30 -5.28 -4.04
C SER A 461 -8.08 -4.49 -4.51
N ASP A 462 -7.45 -4.90 -5.62
CA ASP A 462 -6.19 -4.31 -6.09
C ASP A 462 -6.33 -2.91 -6.69
N MET A 463 -7.55 -2.47 -7.04
CA MET A 463 -7.84 -1.10 -7.50
C MET A 463 -7.51 -0.04 -6.46
N SER A 464 -7.56 -0.41 -5.18
CA SER A 464 -7.15 0.43 -4.06
C SER A 464 -5.62 0.39 -3.90
N TYR A 465 -4.90 0.92 -4.89
CA TYR A 465 -3.43 0.79 -4.99
C TYR A 465 -2.64 1.56 -3.93
N THR A 466 -3.30 2.43 -3.16
CA THR A 466 -2.71 3.14 -2.02
C THR A 466 -2.99 2.44 -0.68
N TRP A 467 -3.83 1.40 -0.64
CA TRP A 467 -4.10 0.63 0.57
C TRP A 467 -2.88 -0.20 0.95
N ARG A 468 -2.39 -0.01 2.17
CA ARG A 468 -1.19 -0.67 2.72
C ARG A 468 -1.30 -2.18 2.70
N GLY A 469 -2.51 -2.73 2.87
CA GLY A 469 -2.76 -4.17 2.77
C GLY A 469 -2.48 -4.79 1.39
N ASN A 470 -2.30 -3.97 0.34
CA ASN A 470 -1.92 -4.39 -1.00
C ASN A 470 -0.41 -4.20 -1.28
N ILE A 471 0.28 -3.34 -0.54
CA ILE A 471 1.67 -2.95 -0.80
C ILE A 471 2.61 -4.00 -0.21
N GLY A 472 3.43 -4.64 -1.05
CA GLY A 472 4.40 -5.66 -0.60
C GLY A 472 3.81 -7.04 -0.36
N PHE A 473 2.59 -7.28 -0.82
CA PHE A 473 1.93 -8.56 -0.78
C PHE A 473 1.69 -9.08 -2.21
N THR A 474 1.99 -10.34 -2.43
CA THR A 474 1.70 -11.03 -3.70
C THR A 474 0.21 -11.31 -3.81
N LEU A 475 -0.29 -11.55 -5.02
CA LEU A 475 -1.63 -12.09 -5.20
C LEU A 475 -1.81 -13.40 -4.38
N PRO A 476 -2.91 -13.56 -3.61
CA PRO A 476 -3.16 -14.75 -2.82
C PRO A 476 -3.19 -16.00 -3.69
N LYS A 477 -2.60 -17.12 -3.27
CA LYS A 477 -2.54 -18.35 -4.09
C LYS A 477 -3.90 -18.90 -4.51
N ASN A 478 -5.01 -18.47 -3.89
CA ASN A 478 -6.38 -18.86 -4.20
C ASN A 478 -7.23 -17.76 -4.85
N TRP A 479 -6.61 -16.71 -5.40
CA TRP A 479 -7.33 -15.62 -6.05
C TRP A 479 -8.16 -16.12 -7.24
N ALA A 480 -9.45 -15.78 -7.26
CA ALA A 480 -10.42 -16.06 -8.32
C ALA A 480 -10.66 -14.82 -9.19
N PHE A 481 -10.79 -13.67 -8.52
CA PHE A 481 -11.02 -12.38 -9.12
C PHE A 481 -10.01 -11.35 -8.57
N ASP A 482 -9.60 -10.42 -9.42
CA ASP A 482 -8.68 -9.33 -9.11
C ASP A 482 -9.26 -8.02 -9.68
N GLN A 483 -9.76 -7.15 -8.81
CA GLN A 483 -10.43 -5.89 -9.14
C GLN A 483 -9.37 -4.83 -9.47
N ILE A 484 -9.35 -4.28 -10.69
CA ILE A 484 -8.22 -3.42 -11.14
C ILE A 484 -8.61 -2.03 -11.64
N LYS A 485 -9.90 -1.77 -11.92
CA LYS A 485 -10.33 -0.48 -12.49
C LYS A 485 -11.84 -0.27 -12.41
N GLU A 486 -12.26 0.85 -11.85
CA GLU A 486 -13.63 1.38 -11.99
C GLU A 486 -13.73 2.25 -13.26
N TYR A 487 -14.79 2.06 -14.07
CA TYR A 487 -15.13 2.96 -15.18
C TYR A 487 -16.53 2.70 -15.76
N PRO A 488 -17.17 3.70 -16.42
CA PRO A 488 -18.41 3.50 -17.15
C PRO A 488 -18.18 2.83 -18.52
N ILE A 489 -19.15 2.02 -18.96
CA ILE A 489 -19.26 1.53 -20.35
C ILE A 489 -20.68 1.74 -20.89
N GLY A 490 -20.83 1.64 -22.21
CA GLY A 490 -22.13 1.76 -22.88
C GLY A 490 -22.67 3.18 -22.99
N SER A 491 -23.89 3.29 -23.50
CA SER A 491 -24.62 4.55 -23.70
C SER A 491 -26.12 4.31 -23.56
N GLY A 492 -26.90 5.38 -23.33
CA GLY A 492 -28.35 5.29 -23.11
C GLY A 492 -28.70 4.28 -22.02
N ASP A 493 -29.70 3.43 -22.28
CA ASP A 493 -30.16 2.39 -21.36
C ASP A 493 -29.14 1.25 -21.15
N GLY A 494 -28.14 1.15 -22.03
CA GLY A 494 -27.03 0.21 -21.89
C GLY A 494 -25.88 0.74 -21.03
N LYS A 495 -25.91 2.01 -20.61
CA LYS A 495 -24.84 2.60 -19.80
C LYS A 495 -24.81 1.97 -18.41
N ILE A 496 -23.62 1.57 -17.97
CA ILE A 496 -23.40 0.99 -16.65
C ILE A 496 -22.01 1.37 -16.11
N ASN A 497 -21.95 1.75 -14.83
CA ASN A 497 -20.69 1.87 -14.10
C ASN A 497 -20.30 0.48 -13.59
N ILE A 498 -19.05 0.10 -13.84
CA ILE A 498 -18.53 -1.22 -13.50
C ILE A 498 -17.17 -1.11 -12.82
N ASP A 499 -16.90 -2.12 -12.01
CA ASP A 499 -15.58 -2.47 -11.55
C ASP A 499 -15.06 -3.65 -12.36
N LYS A 500 -13.95 -3.46 -13.06
CA LYS A 500 -13.34 -4.44 -13.94
C LYS A 500 -12.49 -5.43 -13.15
N ASN A 501 -12.77 -6.71 -13.38
CA ASN A 501 -12.13 -7.82 -12.70
C ASN A 501 -11.37 -8.74 -13.67
N ILE A 502 -10.17 -9.10 -13.27
CA ILE A 502 -9.35 -10.14 -13.90
C ILE A 502 -9.77 -11.49 -13.34
N VAL A 503 -9.87 -12.50 -14.20
CA VAL A 503 -10.41 -13.81 -13.84
C VAL A 503 -9.33 -14.88 -13.91
N SER A 504 -9.03 -15.53 -12.79
CA SER A 504 -8.02 -16.61 -12.75
C SER A 504 -8.52 -17.95 -13.33
N GLY A 505 -9.84 -18.08 -13.50
CA GLY A 505 -10.51 -19.30 -13.94
C GLY A 505 -10.91 -20.24 -12.80
N ARG A 506 -10.62 -19.89 -11.54
CA ARG A 506 -10.99 -20.71 -10.36
C ARG A 506 -12.46 -20.62 -9.98
N ASP A 507 -13.11 -19.53 -10.36
CA ASP A 507 -14.55 -19.33 -10.22
C ASP A 507 -15.12 -18.88 -11.56
N SER A 508 -16.02 -19.68 -12.12
CA SER A 508 -16.71 -19.37 -13.37
C SER A 508 -18.02 -18.62 -13.16
N GLY A 509 -18.41 -18.37 -11.92
CA GLY A 509 -19.78 -18.00 -11.56
C GLY A 509 -20.79 -19.11 -11.87
N GLN A 510 -22.04 -18.88 -11.49
CA GLN A 510 -23.18 -19.74 -11.80
C GLN A 510 -23.83 -19.30 -13.12
N LYS A 511 -24.26 -20.27 -13.93
CA LYS A 511 -25.01 -20.03 -15.18
C LYS A 511 -26.51 -20.34 -15.06
N SER A 512 -26.94 -20.77 -13.88
CA SER A 512 -28.32 -21.07 -13.56
C SER A 512 -28.53 -21.04 -12.05
N VAL A 513 -29.78 -20.88 -11.64
CA VAL A 513 -30.24 -20.99 -10.26
C VAL A 513 -31.47 -21.90 -10.21
N LYS A 514 -31.74 -22.47 -9.05
CA LYS A 514 -32.96 -23.25 -8.78
C LYS A 514 -33.58 -22.74 -7.48
N VAL A 515 -34.62 -21.92 -7.61
CA VAL A 515 -35.39 -21.45 -6.46
C VAL A 515 -35.98 -22.68 -5.75
N PRO A 516 -35.78 -22.83 -4.43
CA PRO A 516 -36.42 -23.91 -3.67
C PRO A 516 -37.94 -23.83 -3.83
N GLN A 517 -38.58 -24.97 -4.13
CA GLN A 517 -40.04 -25.08 -4.19
C GLN A 517 -40.69 -24.96 -2.82
#